data_AF-A0A371JTN3-F1
#
_entry.id   AF-A0A371JTN3-F1
#
_cell.length_a   1.000
_cell.length_b   1.000
_cell.length_c   1.000
_cell.angle_alpha   90.00
_cell.angle_beta   90.00
_cell.angle_gamma   90.00
#
_symmetry.space_group_name_H-M   'P 1'
#
loop_
_entity.id
_entity.type
_entity.pdbx_description
1 polymer ?
#
loop_
_entity_poly.entity_id
_entity_poly.type
_entity_poly.pdbx_seq_one_letter_code
_entity_poly.pdbx_strand_id
1 'polypeptide(L)'
;MEDLKKYKYRKAKERVECIKSFYSNLMTYFLVIPFLVFINYRTSSYPWVIFPAIGWGIGLVGHWLHVYGYIHFLGRDWEERKIKQFMDSNEF
;
A
#
# COMPACT_ATOMS: atom_id res chain seq x y z
N MET A 1 1.80 30.39 -6.55
CA MET A 1 2.60 29.40 -7.34
C MET A 1 3.47 28.50 -6.44
N GLU A 2 4.03 29.01 -5.35
CA GLU A 2 4.83 28.23 -4.39
C GLU A 2 4.01 27.13 -3.67
N ASP A 3 2.78 27.42 -3.27
CA ASP A 3 1.91 26.48 -2.55
C ASP A 3 1.56 25.22 -3.37
N LEU A 4 1.42 25.39 -4.70
CA LEU A 4 1.20 24.30 -5.65
C LEU A 4 2.42 23.37 -5.74
N LYS A 5 3.63 23.92 -5.73
CA LYS A 5 4.87 23.11 -5.68
C LYS A 5 4.98 22.34 -4.36
N LYS A 6 4.68 22.99 -3.24
CA LYS A 6 4.73 22.36 -1.90
C LYS A 6 3.69 21.24 -1.75
N TYR A 7 2.47 21.44 -2.27
CA TYR A 7 1.43 20.42 -2.30
C TYR A 7 1.84 19.19 -3.14
N LYS A 8 2.32 19.42 -4.38
CA LYS A 8 2.78 18.33 -5.25
C LYS A 8 3.95 17.56 -4.63
N TYR A 9 4.89 18.26 -4.00
CA TYR A 9 6.02 17.64 -3.32
C TYR A 9 5.59 16.78 -2.12
N ARG A 10 4.67 17.29 -1.27
CA ARG A 10 4.14 16.52 -0.14
C ARG A 10 3.41 15.26 -0.59
N LYS A 11 2.57 15.38 -1.63
CA LYS A 11 1.84 14.24 -2.22
C LYS A 11 2.78 13.19 -2.83
N ALA A 12 3.87 13.63 -3.47
CA ALA A 12 4.90 12.72 -3.98
C ALA A 12 5.63 12.01 -2.84
N LYS A 13 5.97 12.72 -1.76
CA LYS A 13 6.65 12.16 -0.59
C LYS A 13 5.80 11.11 0.14
N GLU A 14 4.52 11.39 0.36
CA GLU A 14 3.57 10.45 0.99
C GLU A 14 3.45 9.14 0.20
N ARG A 15 3.44 9.21 -1.15
CA ARG A 15 3.44 8.01 -1.98
C ARG A 15 4.70 7.18 -1.80
N VAL A 16 5.86 7.82 -1.77
CA VAL A 16 7.14 7.13 -1.58
C VAL A 16 7.21 6.46 -0.21
N GLU A 17 6.72 7.12 0.84
CA GLU A 17 6.65 6.55 2.19
C GLU A 17 5.71 5.34 2.26
N CYS A 18 4.54 5.42 1.62
CA CYS A 18 3.61 4.29 1.53
C CYS A 18 4.22 3.09 0.79
N ILE A 19 4.87 3.33 -0.36
CA ILE A 19 5.56 2.30 -1.12
C ILE A 19 6.66 1.65 -0.27
N LYS A 20 7.46 2.47 0.41
CA LYS A 20 8.55 1.98 1.27
C LYS A 20 8.03 1.10 2.42
N SER A 21 6.93 1.50 3.05
CA SER A 21 6.28 0.72 4.12
C SER A 21 5.75 -0.62 3.60
N PHE A 22 5.15 -0.63 2.41
CA PHE A 22 4.70 -1.85 1.75
C PHE A 22 5.86 -2.81 1.44
N TYR A 23 6.95 -2.33 0.84
CA TYR A 23 8.12 -3.15 0.53
C TYR A 23 8.78 -3.74 1.79
N SER A 24 8.80 -2.99 2.90
CA SER A 24 9.31 -3.50 4.18
C SER A 24 8.48 -4.70 4.69
N ASN A 25 7.15 -4.59 4.62
CA ASN A 25 6.24 -5.69 5.00
C ASN A 25 6.39 -6.89 4.04
N LEU A 26 6.50 -6.64 2.74
CA LEU A 26 6.70 -7.69 1.72
C LEU A 26 8.02 -8.44 1.94
N MET A 27 9.11 -7.72 2.20
CA MET A 27 10.41 -8.32 2.51
C MET A 27 10.35 -9.17 3.78
N THR A 28 9.68 -8.66 4.82
CA THR A 28 9.46 -9.42 6.06
C THR A 28 8.66 -10.70 5.80
N TYR A 29 7.60 -10.63 4.98
CA TYR A 29 6.82 -11.79 4.56
C TYR A 29 7.70 -12.84 3.85
N PHE A 30 8.53 -12.41 2.90
CA PHE A 30 9.45 -13.32 2.18
C PHE A 30 10.53 -13.94 3.06
N LEU A 31 10.89 -13.35 4.19
CA LEU A 31 11.84 -13.94 5.14
C LEU A 31 11.15 -14.88 6.12
N VAL A 32 9.99 -14.48 6.64
CA VAL A 32 9.26 -15.22 7.68
C VAL A 32 8.60 -16.47 7.12
N ILE A 33 8.00 -16.42 5.93
CA ILE A 33 7.29 -17.58 5.36
C ILE A 33 8.22 -18.77 5.10
N PRO A 34 9.38 -18.64 4.43
CA PRO A 34 10.31 -19.76 4.26
C PRO A 34 10.83 -20.30 5.59
N PHE A 35 11.07 -19.43 6.57
CA PHE A 35 11.48 -19.84 7.92
C PHE A 35 10.40 -20.71 8.59
N LEU A 36 9.13 -20.32 8.50
CA LEU A 36 8.01 -21.11 9.02
C LEU A 36 7.82 -22.41 8.21
N VAL A 37 7.99 -22.39 6.89
CA VAL A 37 7.94 -23.60 6.05
C VAL A 37 9.02 -24.59 6.48
N PHE A 38 10.24 -24.11 6.75
CA PHE A 38 11.34 -24.94 7.22
C PHE A 38 11.04 -25.59 8.58
N ILE A 39 10.52 -24.82 9.54
CA ILE A 39 10.10 -25.35 10.85
C ILE A 39 8.99 -26.39 10.68
N ASN A 40 8.02 -26.10 9.83
CA ASN A 40 6.90 -27.00 9.59
C ASN A 40 7.35 -28.32 8.99
N TYR A 41 8.24 -28.28 7.99
CA TYR A 41 8.84 -29.46 7.37
C TYR A 41 9.60 -30.34 8.39
N ARG A 42 10.16 -29.75 9.45
CA ARG A 42 10.94 -30.48 10.47
C ARG A 42 10.10 -31.03 11.61
N THR A 43 8.96 -30.41 11.92
CA THR A 43 8.22 -30.68 13.17
C THR A 43 6.88 -31.38 12.95
N SER A 44 6.24 -31.24 11.78
CA SER A 44 4.87 -31.74 11.58
C SER A 44 4.60 -32.26 10.18
N SER A 45 3.75 -33.29 10.06
CA SER A 45 3.22 -33.76 8.76
C SER A 45 2.06 -32.88 8.25
N TYR A 46 1.55 -31.96 9.08
CA TYR A 46 0.42 -31.10 8.73
C TYR A 46 0.90 -29.67 8.39
N PRO A 47 0.52 -29.10 7.22
CA PRO A 47 1.04 -27.83 6.74
C PRO A 47 0.42 -26.60 7.45
N TRP A 48 0.60 -26.47 8.77
CA TRP A 48 0.08 -25.34 9.56
C TRP A 48 0.58 -23.96 9.11
N VAL A 49 1.71 -23.89 8.39
CA VAL A 49 2.25 -22.66 7.81
C VAL A 49 1.28 -21.96 6.83
N ILE A 50 0.29 -22.67 6.30
CA ILE A 50 -0.71 -22.12 5.39
C ILE A 50 -1.57 -21.06 6.09
N PHE A 51 -1.89 -21.23 7.38
CA PHE A 51 -2.70 -20.27 8.13
C PHE A 51 -2.04 -18.88 8.26
N PRO A 52 -0.80 -18.75 8.78
CA PRO A 52 -0.12 -17.46 8.81
C PRO A 52 0.19 -16.95 7.41
N ALA A 53 0.54 -17.81 6.44
CA ALA A 53 0.79 -17.39 5.06
C ALA A 53 -0.44 -16.72 4.43
N ILE A 54 -1.62 -17.35 4.53
CA ILE A 54 -2.85 -16.80 3.97
C ILE A 54 -3.31 -15.57 4.76
N GLY A 55 -3.30 -15.63 6.11
CA GLY A 55 -3.75 -14.51 6.95
C GLY A 55 -2.93 -13.23 6.74
N TRP A 56 -1.60 -13.34 6.75
CA TRP A 56 -0.72 -12.21 6.43
C TRP A 56 -0.76 -11.84 4.95
N GLY A 57 -0.86 -12.81 4.05
CA GLY A 57 -0.96 -12.58 2.62
C GLY A 57 -2.16 -11.71 2.24
N ILE A 58 -3.32 -11.92 2.87
CA ILE A 58 -4.52 -11.08 2.66
C ILE A 58 -4.26 -9.64 3.11
N GLY A 59 -3.64 -9.43 4.28
CA GLY A 59 -3.28 -8.10 4.76
C GLY A 59 -2.28 -7.39 3.84
N LEU A 60 -1.33 -8.13 3.28
CA LEU A 60 -0.36 -7.64 2.32
C LEU A 60 -1.02 -7.22 1.00
N VAL A 61 -1.95 -8.02 0.49
CA VAL A 61 -2.74 -7.70 -0.71
C VAL A 61 -3.63 -6.47 -0.48
N GLY A 62 -4.25 -6.34 0.69
CA GLY A 62 -5.01 -5.13 1.05
C GLY A 62 -4.14 -3.87 1.05
N HIS A 63 -2.94 -3.94 1.64
CA HIS A 63 -1.99 -2.84 1.62
C HIS A 63 -1.46 -2.55 0.20
N TRP A 64 -1.22 -3.60 -0.60
CA TRP A 64 -0.83 -3.46 -2.00
C TRP A 64 -1.90 -2.72 -2.81
N LEU A 65 -3.17 -3.10 -2.68
CA LEU A 65 -4.30 -2.43 -3.34
C LEU A 65 -4.43 -0.96 -2.91
N HIS A 66 -4.11 -0.66 -1.65
CA HIS A 66 -4.08 0.70 -1.12
C HIS A 66 -2.94 1.54 -1.73
N VAL A 67 -1.72 0.99 -1.82
CA VAL A 67 -0.53 1.68 -2.35
C VAL A 67 -0.55 1.82 -3.87
N TYR A 68 -0.90 0.75 -4.58
CA TYR A 68 -1.02 0.74 -6.05
C TYR A 68 -2.30 1.41 -6.55
N GLY A 69 -3.21 1.77 -5.64
CA GLY A 69 -4.32 2.65 -5.94
C GLY A 69 -5.48 2.00 -6.67
N TYR A 70 -5.69 0.69 -6.50
CA TYR A 70 -6.87 0.02 -7.09
C TYR A 70 -8.18 0.51 -6.45
N ILE A 71 -8.14 0.91 -5.17
CA ILE A 71 -9.25 1.64 -4.49
C ILE A 71 -9.24 3.14 -4.83
N HIS A 72 -8.15 3.65 -5.39
CA HIS A 72 -7.98 5.07 -5.75
C HIS A 72 -8.60 5.43 -7.11
N PHE A 73 -8.99 4.45 -7.93
CA PHE A 73 -9.62 4.73 -9.23
C PHE A 73 -10.90 5.58 -9.12
N LEU A 74 -11.62 5.50 -7.99
CA LEU A 74 -12.82 6.33 -7.75
C LEU A 74 -12.51 7.69 -7.13
N GLY A 75 -11.41 7.83 -6.38
CA GLY A 75 -11.13 9.02 -5.58
C GLY A 75 -10.25 10.07 -6.26
N ARG A 76 -9.26 9.66 -7.08
CA ARG A 76 -8.23 10.61 -7.57
C ARG A 76 -8.73 11.49 -8.68
N ASP A 77 -9.43 10.92 -9.64
CA ASP A 77 -10.10 11.71 -10.67
C ASP A 77 -11.17 12.60 -10.06
N TRP A 78 -11.81 12.17 -8.97
CA TRP A 78 -12.77 13.04 -8.26
C TRP A 78 -12.08 14.18 -7.50
N GLU A 79 -11.01 13.90 -6.74
CA GLU A 79 -10.22 14.92 -6.04
C GLU A 79 -9.62 15.94 -7.02
N GLU A 80 -9.03 15.46 -8.10
CA GLU A 80 -8.36 16.31 -9.10
C GLU A 80 -9.39 17.12 -9.89
N ARG A 81 -10.57 16.55 -10.17
CA ARG A 81 -11.73 17.31 -10.68
C ARG A 81 -12.26 18.34 -9.69
N LYS A 82 -12.31 18.02 -8.39
CA LYS A 82 -12.80 18.94 -7.35
C LYS A 82 -11.83 20.09 -7.10
N ILE A 83 -10.54 19.81 -7.02
CA ILE A 83 -9.48 20.82 -6.92
C ILE A 83 -9.51 21.73 -8.15
N LYS A 84 -9.70 21.15 -9.35
CA LYS A 84 -9.87 21.94 -10.58
C LYS A 84 -11.15 22.79 -10.55
N GLN A 85 -12.28 22.26 -10.06
CA GLN A 85 -13.51 23.05 -9.83
C GLN A 85 -13.26 24.23 -8.89
N PHE A 86 -12.62 24.02 -7.74
CA PHE A 86 -12.33 25.12 -6.80
C PHE A 86 -11.32 26.15 -7.32
N MET A 87 -10.48 25.80 -8.31
CA MET A 87 -9.56 26.75 -8.97
C MET A 87 -10.21 27.49 -10.15
N ASP A 88 -11.15 26.88 -10.87
CA ASP A 88 -11.88 27.53 -11.98
C ASP A 88 -13.02 28.42 -11.45
N SER A 89 -13.61 28.04 -10.32
CA SER A 89 -14.50 28.90 -9.55
C SER A 89 -13.68 30.03 -8.91
N ASN A 90 -13.43 31.09 -9.67
CA ASN A 90 -13.09 32.40 -9.12
C ASN A 90 -14.28 32.93 -8.29
N GLU A 91 -14.56 32.32 -7.13
CA GLU A 91 -15.30 32.95 -6.02
C GLU A 91 -14.29 33.57 -5.05
N PHE A 92 -13.49 34.50 -5.57
CA PHE A 92 -12.87 35.58 -4.81
C PHE A 92 -13.07 36.87 -5.58
#